data_AF-A0A436VXX8-F1
#
_entry.id   AF-A0A436VXX8-F1
#
_cell.length_a   1.000
_cell.length_b   1.000
_cell.length_c   1.000
_cell.angle_alpha   90.00
_cell.angle_beta   90.00
_cell.angle_gamma   90.00
#
_symmetry.space_group_name_H-M   'P 1'
#
loop_
_entity.id
_entity.type
_entity.pdbx_description
1 polymer ?
#
loop_
_entity_poly.entity_id
_entity_poly.type
_entity_poly.pdbx_seq_one_letter_code
_entity_poly.pdbx_strand_id
1 'polypeptide(L)'
;IMFPAWTYNGRVPGPSLRATEGERLRIVFRNQGSHPHSMHFHGIHAARMDGVPGAGLVGPGEEFVYEFDARPFGCHLYHCHALPLKRHIQKGMYGAFVIDPDPARHPEHEAVARSRLLGSPENANWQEFVMVMNAFDTNFDNENEVYAVNTVAHAYAKKPIRVLKDKPVRIYLVNVVEFDPINSFHLHANFFDYYNQGTTLTPTLKTVDLITQCQAERGILEFHFREHEPGLYMFHPHQSEFTELGWSGMFDVVEALS
;
A
#
# COMPACT_ATOMS: atom_id res chain seq x y z
N ILE A 1 13.15 -2.92 20.24
CA ILE A 1 12.56 -1.58 20.27
C ILE A 1 11.07 -1.75 20.56
N MET A 2 10.50 -0.95 21.46
CA MET A 2 9.06 -0.86 21.68
C MET A 2 8.61 0.51 21.17
N PHE A 3 7.61 0.56 20.29
CA PHE A 3 7.14 1.79 19.67
C PHE A 3 5.65 2.04 20.00
N PRO A 4 5.28 3.18 20.61
CA PRO A 4 3.90 3.48 21.00
C PRO A 4 3.06 3.97 19.81
N ALA A 5 2.68 3.04 18.95
CA ALA A 5 1.90 3.28 17.75
C ALA A 5 0.45 3.72 18.02
N TRP A 6 -0.13 4.45 17.07
CA TRP A 6 -1.57 4.69 16.94
C TRP A 6 -2.03 3.96 15.68
N THR A 7 -3.13 3.21 15.79
CA THR A 7 -3.44 2.20 14.77
C THR A 7 -4.90 2.22 14.38
N TYR A 8 -5.18 1.80 13.16
CA TYR A 8 -6.50 1.32 12.78
C TYR A 8 -6.58 -0.18 13.07
N ASN A 9 -7.56 -0.59 13.87
CA ASN A 9 -7.81 -2.00 14.23
C ASN A 9 -6.59 -2.75 14.80
N GLY A 10 -5.78 -2.09 15.62
CA GLY A 10 -4.71 -2.73 16.38
C GLY A 10 -3.49 -3.18 15.57
N ARG A 11 -3.34 -2.70 14.32
CA ARG A 11 -2.20 -3.03 13.47
C ARG A 11 -1.66 -1.84 12.68
N VAL A 12 -0.39 -1.94 12.31
CA VAL A 12 0.28 -1.06 11.34
C VAL A 12 0.85 -1.95 10.23
N PRO A 13 0.64 -1.62 8.94
CA PRO A 13 -0.38 -0.68 8.47
C PRO A 13 -1.79 -1.11 8.91
N GLY A 14 -2.73 -0.16 8.89
CA GLY A 14 -4.15 -0.43 9.06
C GLY A 14 -4.69 -1.39 7.99
N PRO A 15 -5.94 -1.84 8.11
CA PRO A 15 -6.53 -2.75 7.13
C PRO A 15 -6.46 -2.25 5.69
N SER A 16 -6.00 -3.10 4.77
CA SER A 16 -6.19 -2.85 3.35
C SER A 16 -7.69 -2.91 3.03
N LEU A 17 -8.25 -1.79 2.59
CA LEU A 17 -9.64 -1.70 2.15
C LEU A 17 -9.67 -1.94 0.65
N ARG A 18 -10.62 -2.75 0.17
CA ARG A 18 -10.76 -3.04 -1.26
C ARG A 18 -12.23 -2.98 -1.67
N ALA A 19 -12.49 -2.41 -2.83
CA ALA A 19 -13.82 -2.24 -3.40
C ALA A 19 -13.78 -2.36 -4.92
N THR A 20 -14.92 -2.54 -5.56
CA THR A 20 -15.07 -2.45 -7.01
C THR A 20 -15.46 -1.03 -7.42
N GLU A 21 -14.95 -0.58 -8.56
CA GLU A 21 -15.22 0.77 -9.08
C GLU A 21 -16.73 1.07 -9.17
N GLY A 22 -17.16 2.15 -8.53
CA GLY A 22 -18.56 2.59 -8.50
C GLY A 22 -19.37 2.05 -7.32
N GLU A 23 -18.84 1.13 -6.52
CA GLU A 23 -19.52 0.67 -5.29
C GLU A 23 -19.68 1.83 -4.29
N ARG A 24 -20.80 1.83 -3.56
CA ARG A 24 -21.02 2.76 -2.45
C ARG A 24 -20.34 2.23 -1.19
N LEU A 25 -19.37 2.97 -0.68
CA LEU A 25 -18.66 2.63 0.55
C LEU A 25 -19.31 3.29 1.75
N ARG A 26 -19.34 2.56 2.87
CA ARG A 26 -19.74 3.05 4.19
C ARG A 26 -18.73 2.55 5.22
N ILE A 27 -17.87 3.44 5.71
CA ILE A 27 -16.83 3.14 6.70
C ILE A 27 -17.25 3.72 8.05
N VAL A 28 -17.54 2.84 9.00
CA VAL A 28 -17.86 3.22 10.39
C VAL A 28 -16.56 3.32 11.18
N PHE A 29 -16.10 4.53 11.44
CA PHE A 29 -14.89 4.79 12.20
C PHE A 29 -15.23 5.11 13.66
N ARG A 30 -14.76 4.25 14.58
CA ARG A 30 -14.91 4.42 16.02
C ARG A 30 -13.57 4.73 16.64
N ASN A 31 -13.48 5.86 17.33
CA ASN A 31 -12.24 6.26 17.98
C ASN A 31 -12.17 5.71 19.41
N GLN A 32 -11.47 4.59 19.59
CA GLN A 32 -11.18 4.01 20.91
C GLN A 32 -9.82 4.47 21.48
N GLY A 33 -9.17 5.44 20.83
CA GLY A 33 -7.92 6.03 21.29
C GLY A 33 -8.13 7.12 22.33
N SER A 34 -7.03 7.75 22.72
CA SER A 34 -7.02 8.87 23.68
C SER A 34 -6.84 10.25 23.04
N HIS A 35 -6.78 10.32 21.70
CA HIS A 35 -6.58 11.54 20.93
C HIS A 35 -7.66 11.64 19.84
N PRO A 36 -8.01 12.84 19.36
CA PRO A 36 -8.83 12.98 18.16
C PRO A 36 -8.14 12.33 16.96
N HIS A 37 -8.90 11.58 16.19
CA HIS A 37 -8.44 10.86 15.01
C HIS A 37 -9.45 11.02 13.87
N SER A 38 -9.03 10.72 12.65
CA SER A 38 -9.89 10.76 11.47
C SER A 38 -9.39 9.76 10.44
N MET A 39 -10.11 9.59 9.33
CA MET A 39 -9.66 8.89 8.14
C MET A 39 -9.83 9.81 6.92
N HIS A 40 -8.72 10.33 6.40
CA HIS A 40 -8.65 10.97 5.10
C HIS A 40 -8.34 9.92 4.04
N PHE A 41 -9.18 9.83 3.02
CA PHE A 41 -9.02 8.88 1.92
C PHE A 41 -8.42 9.58 0.71
N HIS A 42 -7.48 8.94 0.03
CA HIS A 42 -7.13 9.34 -1.34
C HIS A 42 -8.17 8.75 -2.29
N GLY A 43 -9.11 9.57 -2.72
CA GLY A 43 -10.25 9.20 -3.56
C GLY A 43 -11.13 10.42 -3.84
N ILE A 44 -12.24 10.25 -4.56
CA ILE A 44 -13.18 11.35 -4.81
C ILE A 44 -14.39 11.22 -3.88
N HIS A 45 -14.49 12.15 -2.94
CA HIS A 45 -15.57 12.25 -1.97
C HIS A 45 -15.97 13.71 -1.72
N ALA A 46 -17.10 13.92 -1.05
CA ALA A 46 -17.55 15.26 -0.69
C ALA A 46 -16.70 15.83 0.47
N ALA A 47 -16.56 17.16 0.54
CA ALA A 47 -15.77 17.82 1.59
C ALA A 47 -16.17 17.43 3.02
N ARG A 48 -17.46 17.17 3.28
CA ARG A 48 -17.95 16.71 4.60
C ARG A 48 -17.46 15.31 5.01
N MET A 49 -16.91 14.54 4.06
CA MET A 49 -16.39 13.18 4.22
C MET A 49 -14.85 13.13 4.13
N ASP A 50 -14.19 14.29 4.14
CA ASP A 50 -12.76 14.38 3.83
C ASP A 50 -11.83 13.92 4.96
N GLY A 51 -12.33 13.84 6.19
CA GLY A 51 -11.54 13.39 7.34
C GLY A 51 -10.55 14.42 7.86
N VAL A 52 -10.79 15.71 7.59
CA VAL A 52 -9.97 16.83 8.09
C VAL A 52 -10.63 17.49 9.32
N PRO A 53 -9.90 18.30 10.11
CA PRO A 53 -10.50 19.08 11.19
C PRO A 53 -11.72 19.89 10.70
N GLY A 54 -12.87 19.71 11.34
CA GLY A 54 -14.16 20.30 10.93
C GLY A 54 -15.01 19.45 9.99
N ALA A 55 -14.47 18.38 9.40
CA ALA A 55 -15.19 17.46 8.51
C ALA A 55 -14.71 16.01 8.70
N GLY A 56 -15.26 15.33 9.71
CA GLY A 56 -14.93 13.92 10.00
C GLY A 56 -13.75 13.74 10.97
N LEU A 57 -13.43 14.74 11.79
CA LEU A 57 -12.58 14.55 12.98
C LEU A 57 -13.43 13.92 14.10
N VAL A 58 -12.91 12.87 14.74
CA VAL A 58 -13.63 12.06 15.72
C VAL A 58 -12.90 12.09 17.05
N GLY A 59 -13.58 12.55 18.11
CA GLY A 59 -13.05 12.57 19.46
C GLY A 59 -12.98 11.18 20.10
N PRO A 60 -12.21 11.02 21.20
CA PRO A 60 -12.21 9.77 21.97
C PRO A 60 -13.62 9.32 22.39
N GLY A 61 -13.96 8.07 22.11
CA GLY A 61 -15.27 7.48 22.39
C GLY A 61 -16.36 7.80 21.36
N GLU A 62 -16.06 8.64 20.37
CA GLU A 62 -17.03 9.02 19.33
C GLU A 62 -16.93 8.13 18.08
N GLU A 63 -17.92 8.29 17.20
CA GLU A 63 -18.05 7.58 15.93
C GLU A 63 -18.33 8.59 14.81
N PHE A 64 -17.77 8.33 13.63
CA PHE A 64 -18.15 8.99 12.39
C PHE A 64 -18.29 7.96 11.28
N VAL A 65 -19.23 8.20 10.36
CA VAL A 65 -19.44 7.33 9.20
C VAL A 65 -19.04 8.06 7.93
N TYR A 66 -17.98 7.58 7.28
CA TYR A 66 -17.58 8.04 5.96
C TYR A 66 -18.39 7.33 4.88
N GLU A 67 -19.00 8.08 3.97
CA GLU A 67 -19.74 7.53 2.85
C GLU A 67 -19.45 8.23 1.53
N PHE A 68 -18.96 7.46 0.56
CA PHE A 68 -18.60 7.93 -0.77
C PHE A 68 -18.59 6.76 -1.76
N ASP A 69 -18.57 7.08 -3.05
CA ASP A 69 -18.50 6.05 -4.10
C ASP A 69 -17.02 5.73 -4.37
N ALA A 70 -16.71 4.46 -4.61
CA ALA A 70 -15.36 4.01 -4.92
C ALA A 70 -14.93 4.49 -6.30
N ARG A 71 -14.29 5.68 -6.38
CA ARG A 71 -13.72 6.23 -7.61
C ARG A 71 -12.56 7.21 -7.37
N PRO A 72 -11.63 7.35 -8.34
CA PRO A 72 -11.45 6.48 -9.52
C PRO A 72 -10.99 5.07 -9.13
N PHE A 73 -10.94 4.11 -10.06
CA PHE A 73 -10.25 2.85 -9.78
C PHE A 73 -8.74 3.07 -9.60
N GLY A 74 -8.06 2.20 -8.86
CA GLY A 74 -6.61 2.19 -8.74
C GLY A 74 -6.07 1.78 -7.38
N CYS A 75 -4.79 2.08 -7.17
CA CYS A 75 -4.09 1.90 -5.90
C CYS A 75 -4.09 3.24 -5.16
N HIS A 76 -4.71 3.27 -3.99
CA HIS A 76 -4.83 4.45 -3.14
C HIS A 76 -4.49 4.10 -1.70
N LEU A 77 -4.69 5.07 -0.81
CA LEU A 77 -4.42 4.95 0.61
C LEU A 77 -5.43 5.76 1.41
N TYR A 78 -5.44 5.52 2.71
CA TYR A 78 -6.07 6.40 3.68
C TYR A 78 -5.12 6.62 4.85
N HIS A 79 -5.22 7.75 5.51
CA HIS A 79 -4.44 8.06 6.70
C HIS A 79 -5.17 9.04 7.62
N CYS A 80 -4.70 9.19 8.86
CA CYS A 80 -5.27 10.17 9.78
C CYS A 80 -4.84 11.58 9.36
N HIS A 81 -5.76 12.54 9.51
CA HIS A 81 -5.51 13.96 9.20
C HIS A 81 -5.79 14.89 10.41
N ALA A 82 -5.87 14.32 11.61
CA ALA A 82 -5.83 15.08 12.86
C ALA A 82 -4.46 15.79 13.04
N LEU A 83 -4.47 16.90 13.79
CA LEU A 83 -3.27 17.70 14.04
C LEU A 83 -2.59 17.28 15.35
N PRO A 84 -1.24 17.24 15.41
CA PRO A 84 -0.29 17.56 14.34
C PRO A 84 -0.12 16.41 13.33
N LEU A 85 -0.33 16.70 12.04
CA LEU A 85 -0.47 15.72 10.94
C LEU A 85 0.64 14.66 10.92
N LYS A 86 1.90 15.11 10.85
CA LYS A 86 3.09 14.23 10.81
C LYS A 86 3.10 13.18 11.91
N ARG A 87 2.68 13.56 13.13
CA ARG A 87 2.71 12.66 14.29
C ARG A 87 1.68 11.54 14.17
N HIS A 88 0.52 11.84 13.58
CA HIS A 88 -0.52 10.83 13.39
C HIS A 88 -0.12 9.81 12.33
N ILE A 89 0.43 10.27 11.21
CA ILE A 89 0.93 9.40 10.14
C ILE A 89 2.10 8.56 10.67
N GLN A 90 3.16 9.19 11.18
CA GLN A 90 4.36 8.51 11.68
C GLN A 90 4.08 7.47 12.76
N LYS A 91 3.04 7.67 13.57
CA LYS A 91 2.65 6.70 14.59
C LYS A 91 1.93 5.45 14.05
N GLY A 92 1.65 5.38 12.75
CA GLY A 92 1.10 4.19 12.11
C GLY A 92 -0.35 4.32 11.63
N MET A 93 -0.94 5.52 11.65
CA MET A 93 -2.33 5.72 11.23
C MET A 93 -2.45 5.89 9.72
N TYR A 94 -2.17 4.83 8.97
CA TYR A 94 -2.31 4.74 7.52
C TYR A 94 -2.68 3.32 7.08
N GLY A 95 -3.23 3.18 5.88
CA GLY A 95 -3.49 1.88 5.25
C GLY A 95 -3.73 2.00 3.75
N ALA A 96 -3.65 0.88 3.04
CA ALA A 96 -3.92 0.84 1.61
C ALA A 96 -5.44 0.85 1.33
N PHE A 97 -5.82 1.48 0.22
CA PHE A 97 -7.18 1.49 -0.30
C PHE A 97 -7.14 1.16 -1.79
N VAL A 98 -7.63 0.00 -2.18
CA VAL A 98 -7.62 -0.47 -3.57
C VAL A 98 -9.03 -0.39 -4.14
N ILE A 99 -9.18 0.18 -5.31
CA ILE A 99 -10.42 0.15 -6.07
C ILE A 99 -10.15 -0.62 -7.35
N ASP A 100 -10.74 -1.81 -7.47
CA ASP A 100 -10.61 -2.63 -8.66
C ASP A 100 -11.42 -2.03 -9.82
N PRO A 101 -10.88 -1.99 -11.05
CA PRO A 101 -11.62 -1.52 -12.21
C PRO A 101 -12.82 -2.43 -12.51
N ASP A 102 -13.97 -1.85 -12.81
CA ASP A 102 -15.12 -2.61 -13.31
C ASP A 102 -14.93 -2.91 -14.81
N PRO A 103 -14.81 -4.19 -15.23
CA PRO A 103 -14.60 -4.54 -16.64
C PRO A 103 -15.66 -3.96 -17.59
N ALA A 104 -16.91 -3.82 -17.14
CA ALA A 104 -17.99 -3.26 -17.95
C ALA A 104 -17.78 -1.77 -18.29
N ARG A 105 -16.99 -1.06 -17.47
CA ARG A 105 -16.65 0.36 -17.66
C ARG A 105 -15.40 0.56 -18.52
N HIS A 106 -14.66 -0.52 -18.83
CA HIS A 106 -13.39 -0.51 -19.56
C HIS A 106 -13.37 -1.54 -20.70
N PRO A 107 -14.28 -1.48 -21.69
CA PRO A 107 -14.40 -2.52 -22.73
C PRO A 107 -13.13 -2.69 -23.57
N GLU A 108 -12.38 -1.62 -23.82
CA GLU A 108 -11.12 -1.68 -24.59
C GLU A 108 -9.98 -2.40 -23.83
N HIS A 109 -10.13 -2.57 -22.52
CA HIS A 109 -9.15 -3.17 -21.62
C HIS A 109 -9.79 -4.23 -20.71
N GLU A 110 -10.88 -4.85 -21.17
CA GLU A 110 -11.73 -5.72 -20.35
C GLU A 110 -10.92 -6.85 -19.69
N ALA A 111 -10.04 -7.51 -20.45
CA ALA A 111 -9.21 -8.60 -19.92
C ALA A 111 -8.28 -8.15 -18.78
N VAL A 112 -7.68 -6.96 -18.91
CA VAL A 112 -6.82 -6.40 -17.85
C VAL A 112 -7.65 -6.03 -16.63
N ALA A 113 -8.82 -5.40 -16.84
CA ALA A 113 -9.74 -5.07 -15.76
C ALA A 113 -10.22 -6.34 -15.01
N ARG A 114 -10.61 -7.39 -15.74
CA ARG A 114 -10.96 -8.70 -15.13
C ARG A 114 -9.81 -9.26 -14.32
N SER A 115 -8.58 -9.18 -14.80
CA SER A 115 -7.41 -9.66 -14.05
C SER A 115 -7.17 -8.93 -12.72
N ARG A 116 -7.68 -7.71 -12.56
CA ARG A 116 -7.58 -6.87 -11.36
C ARG A 116 -8.79 -6.98 -10.44
N LEU A 117 -9.93 -7.43 -10.94
CA LEU A 117 -11.15 -7.59 -10.16
C LEU A 117 -11.03 -8.78 -9.21
N LEU A 118 -10.97 -8.53 -7.89
CA LEU A 118 -10.82 -9.58 -6.89
C LEU A 118 -11.92 -10.64 -7.02
N GLY A 119 -11.51 -11.91 -7.06
CA GLY A 119 -12.41 -13.05 -7.13
C GLY A 119 -12.88 -13.42 -8.53
N SER A 120 -12.46 -12.69 -9.57
CA SER A 120 -12.60 -13.16 -10.95
C SER A 120 -11.70 -14.38 -11.22
N PRO A 121 -12.03 -15.24 -12.20
CA PRO A 121 -11.15 -16.33 -12.63
C PRO A 121 -9.78 -15.83 -13.11
N GLU A 122 -9.73 -14.68 -13.78
CA GLU A 122 -8.49 -14.09 -14.27
C GLU A 122 -7.61 -13.60 -13.13
N ASN A 123 -8.20 -13.00 -12.09
CA ASN A 123 -7.51 -12.54 -10.89
C ASN A 123 -6.94 -13.72 -10.08
N ALA A 124 -7.62 -14.86 -10.03
CA ALA A 124 -7.13 -16.06 -9.33
C ALA A 124 -5.80 -16.61 -9.87
N ASN A 125 -5.40 -16.21 -11.09
CA ASN A 125 -4.10 -16.55 -11.65
C ASN A 125 -2.96 -15.67 -11.10
N TRP A 126 -3.26 -14.52 -10.51
CA TRP A 126 -2.29 -13.58 -9.96
C TRP A 126 -1.97 -13.87 -8.49
N GLN A 127 -0.74 -13.55 -8.10
CA GLN A 127 -0.30 -13.51 -6.71
C GLN A 127 -0.23 -12.04 -6.28
N GLU A 128 -1.23 -11.59 -5.53
CA GLU A 128 -1.36 -10.18 -5.17
C GLU A 128 -0.84 -9.89 -3.76
N PHE A 129 -0.06 -8.81 -3.62
CA PHE A 129 0.48 -8.35 -2.35
C PHE A 129 0.23 -6.86 -2.18
N VAL A 130 0.00 -6.44 -0.93
CA VAL A 130 0.05 -5.03 -0.54
C VAL A 130 1.36 -4.80 0.19
N MET A 131 2.09 -3.78 -0.25
CA MET A 131 3.35 -3.35 0.35
C MET A 131 3.23 -1.87 0.73
N VAL A 132 3.18 -1.59 2.03
CA VAL A 132 3.17 -0.23 2.55
C VAL A 132 4.57 0.09 3.07
N MET A 133 5.28 0.97 2.37
CA MET A 133 6.62 1.42 2.75
C MET A 133 6.48 2.48 3.83
N ASN A 134 7.07 2.21 4.99
CA ASN A 134 6.90 3.05 6.18
C ASN A 134 8.20 3.10 7.00
N ALA A 135 8.28 4.10 7.88
CA ALA A 135 9.40 4.27 8.77
C ALA A 135 8.93 4.67 10.17
N PHE A 136 9.85 4.62 11.15
CA PHE A 136 9.60 5.00 12.53
C PHE A 136 10.76 5.80 13.11
N ASP A 137 10.38 6.92 13.71
CA ASP A 137 11.15 7.85 14.53
C ASP A 137 10.92 7.40 15.97
N THR A 138 11.89 6.66 16.47
CA THR A 138 11.81 5.94 17.74
C THR A 138 12.31 6.78 18.91
N ASN A 139 13.07 7.85 18.64
CA ASN A 139 13.64 8.74 19.64
C ASN A 139 12.94 10.13 19.70
N PHE A 140 12.04 10.41 18.75
CA PHE A 140 11.22 11.62 18.57
C PHE A 140 12.00 12.89 18.18
N ASP A 141 13.09 12.77 17.43
CA ASP A 141 13.88 13.89 16.92
C ASP A 141 13.47 14.39 15.52
N ASN A 142 12.48 13.73 14.88
CA ASN A 142 12.03 13.92 13.49
C ASN A 142 12.97 13.34 12.42
N GLU A 143 13.78 12.35 12.78
CA GLU A 143 14.51 11.48 11.86
C GLU A 143 14.05 10.02 12.05
N ASN A 144 14.25 9.16 11.05
CA ASN A 144 13.78 7.78 11.10
C ASN A 144 14.94 6.82 11.47
N GLU A 145 14.80 6.05 12.55
CA GLU A 145 15.77 5.00 12.90
C GLU A 145 15.43 3.63 12.29
N VAL A 146 14.19 3.44 11.87
CA VAL A 146 13.70 2.13 11.41
C VAL A 146 12.89 2.30 10.15
N TYR A 147 13.25 1.57 9.10
CA TYR A 147 12.50 1.51 7.85
C TYR A 147 11.95 0.10 7.64
N ALA A 148 10.80 0.00 6.99
CA ALA A 148 10.18 -1.27 6.71
C ALA A 148 9.26 -1.19 5.49
N VAL A 149 8.91 -2.36 4.98
CA VAL A 149 7.67 -2.58 4.24
C VAL A 149 6.75 -3.41 5.12
N ASN A 150 5.53 -2.96 5.33
CA ASN A 150 4.58 -3.57 6.26
C ASN A 150 5.11 -3.64 7.71
N THR A 151 5.71 -2.53 8.17
CA THR A 151 6.01 -2.19 9.58
C THR A 151 7.20 -2.88 10.24
N VAL A 152 7.41 -4.17 10.07
CA VAL A 152 8.48 -4.87 10.81
C VAL A 152 9.78 -4.87 9.98
N ALA A 153 10.82 -4.20 10.51
CA ALA A 153 12.13 -4.16 9.88
C ALA A 153 12.71 -5.56 9.64
N HIS A 154 13.24 -5.76 8.42
CA HIS A 154 13.76 -7.03 7.91
C HIS A 154 12.77 -8.20 7.96
N ALA A 155 11.46 -7.96 8.07
CA ALA A 155 10.48 -9.03 8.16
C ALA A 155 10.60 -10.01 7.00
N TYR A 156 10.67 -9.48 5.77
CA TYR A 156 10.74 -10.29 4.57
C TYR A 156 12.16 -10.72 4.17
N ALA A 157 13.20 -10.18 4.84
CA ALA A 157 14.55 -10.75 4.74
C ALA A 157 14.67 -12.00 5.63
N LYS A 158 14.04 -11.98 6.82
CA LYS A 158 14.00 -13.11 7.76
C LYS A 158 13.00 -14.19 7.35
N LYS A 159 11.86 -13.76 6.79
CA LYS A 159 10.80 -14.64 6.29
C LYS A 159 10.44 -14.22 4.86
N PRO A 160 11.19 -14.71 3.86
CA PRO A 160 10.94 -14.42 2.45
C PRO A 160 9.48 -14.64 2.02
N ILE A 161 9.01 -13.82 1.11
CA ILE A 161 7.68 -13.93 0.51
C ILE A 161 7.74 -15.05 -0.53
N ARG A 162 7.13 -16.19 -0.21
CA ARG A 162 7.07 -17.31 -1.14
C ARG A 162 6.14 -17.00 -2.31
N VAL A 163 6.64 -17.16 -3.53
CA VAL A 163 5.87 -16.97 -4.78
C VAL A 163 6.09 -18.14 -5.74
N LEU A 164 5.05 -18.51 -6.46
CA LEU A 164 5.10 -19.51 -7.52
C LEU A 164 5.68 -18.90 -8.79
N LYS A 165 6.70 -19.55 -9.36
CA LYS A 165 7.45 -19.11 -10.53
C LYS A 165 6.56 -18.86 -11.76
N ASP A 166 5.61 -19.77 -12.02
CA ASP A 166 4.74 -19.73 -13.20
C ASP A 166 3.53 -18.80 -13.08
N LYS A 167 3.33 -18.16 -11.92
CA LYS A 167 2.23 -17.23 -11.70
C LYS A 167 2.72 -15.79 -11.69
N PRO A 168 2.05 -14.87 -12.40
CA PRO A 168 2.39 -13.46 -12.34
C PRO A 168 2.13 -12.89 -10.94
N VAL A 169 2.93 -11.88 -10.57
CA VAL A 169 2.89 -11.20 -9.28
C VAL A 169 2.41 -9.77 -9.49
N ARG A 170 1.50 -9.32 -8.64
CA ARG A 170 1.04 -7.92 -8.59
C ARG A 170 1.28 -7.36 -7.20
N ILE A 171 1.94 -6.20 -7.12
CA ILE A 171 2.16 -5.49 -5.86
C ILE A 171 1.43 -4.15 -5.91
N TYR A 172 0.57 -3.90 -4.92
CA TYR A 172 0.05 -2.58 -4.61
C TYR A 172 1.02 -1.91 -3.65
N LEU A 173 1.87 -1.04 -4.18
CA LEU A 173 2.95 -0.39 -3.44
C LEU A 173 2.54 1.04 -3.04
N VAL A 174 2.57 1.34 -1.76
CA VAL A 174 2.18 2.63 -1.19
C VAL A 174 3.31 3.19 -0.35
N ASN A 175 3.70 4.45 -0.59
CA ASN A 175 4.65 5.14 0.27
C ASN A 175 3.96 5.98 1.35
N VAL A 176 4.29 5.75 2.61
CA VAL A 176 3.84 6.56 3.76
C VAL A 176 4.99 6.94 4.69
N VAL A 177 6.23 6.84 4.22
CA VAL A 177 7.39 7.35 4.96
C VAL A 177 7.18 8.84 5.23
N GLU A 178 7.30 9.23 6.49
CA GLU A 178 7.30 10.61 6.96
C GLU A 178 8.76 11.07 7.15
N PHE A 179 8.99 12.38 7.18
CA PHE A 179 10.31 13.03 7.32
C PHE A 179 11.20 12.95 6.08
N ASP A 180 11.41 11.76 5.51
CA ASP A 180 12.21 11.60 4.29
C ASP A 180 11.39 11.95 3.03
N PRO A 181 11.93 12.78 2.12
CA PRO A 181 11.16 13.31 1.01
C PRO A 181 10.83 12.26 -0.07
N ILE A 182 11.68 11.24 -0.23
CA ILE A 182 11.61 10.28 -1.34
C ILE A 182 11.98 8.88 -0.85
N ASN A 183 11.22 7.89 -1.31
CA ASN A 183 11.48 6.46 -1.22
C ASN A 183 11.73 5.86 -2.61
N SER A 184 12.20 4.61 -2.67
CA SER A 184 12.28 3.86 -3.94
C SER A 184 12.04 2.37 -3.77
N PHE A 185 11.66 1.66 -4.82
CA PHE A 185 11.57 0.21 -4.81
C PHE A 185 12.41 -0.32 -5.95
N HIS A 186 13.35 -1.21 -5.64
CA HIS A 186 14.16 -1.94 -6.59
C HIS A 186 13.96 -3.44 -6.44
N LEU A 187 13.88 -4.17 -7.55
CA LEU A 187 13.79 -5.63 -7.61
C LEU A 187 15.03 -6.22 -8.28
N HIS A 188 15.72 -7.12 -7.59
CA HIS A 188 16.94 -7.74 -8.11
C HIS A 188 16.63 -8.68 -9.27
N ALA A 189 17.44 -8.58 -10.33
CA ALA A 189 17.45 -9.50 -11.48
C ALA A 189 16.06 -9.70 -12.14
N ASN A 190 15.15 -8.74 -12.00
CA ASN A 190 13.83 -8.80 -12.61
C ASN A 190 13.32 -7.38 -12.92
N PHE A 191 12.44 -7.29 -13.90
CA PHE A 191 11.82 -6.04 -14.34
C PHE A 191 10.31 -6.14 -14.15
N PHE A 192 9.67 -4.99 -13.99
CA PHE A 192 8.23 -4.88 -13.82
C PHE A 192 7.66 -3.75 -14.67
N ASP A 193 6.39 -3.90 -15.01
CA ASP A 193 5.57 -2.83 -15.54
C ASP A 193 4.94 -2.06 -14.36
N TYR A 194 5.01 -0.72 -14.40
CA TYR A 194 4.54 0.14 -13.32
C TYR A 194 3.39 1.04 -13.77
N TYR A 195 2.34 1.06 -12.95
CA TYR A 195 1.12 1.85 -13.15
C TYR A 195 1.04 2.91 -12.05
N ASN A 196 1.36 4.16 -12.38
CA ASN A 196 1.32 5.26 -11.43
C ASN A 196 -0.10 5.44 -10.90
N GLN A 197 -0.26 5.45 -9.57
CA GLN A 197 -1.55 5.44 -8.85
C GLN A 197 -2.51 4.29 -9.23
N GLY A 198 -2.17 3.41 -10.16
CA GLY A 198 -3.03 2.33 -10.66
C GLY A 198 -4.27 2.80 -11.44
N THR A 199 -4.37 4.07 -11.82
CA THR A 199 -5.58 4.67 -12.45
C THR A 199 -5.66 4.44 -13.96
N THR A 200 -4.76 3.64 -14.52
CA THR A 200 -4.72 3.24 -15.92
C THR A 200 -4.66 1.71 -16.03
N LEU A 201 -5.18 1.18 -17.14
CA LEU A 201 -5.11 -0.25 -17.47
C LEU A 201 -3.96 -0.59 -18.42
N THR A 202 -3.17 0.42 -18.79
CA THR A 202 -1.88 0.28 -19.46
C THR A 202 -0.79 0.88 -18.57
N PRO A 203 0.42 0.29 -18.57
CA PRO A 203 1.48 0.74 -17.68
C PRO A 203 2.00 2.11 -18.08
N THR A 204 2.27 2.95 -17.08
CA THR A 204 2.85 4.28 -17.24
C THR A 204 4.35 4.21 -17.50
N LEU A 205 5.03 3.20 -16.93
CA LEU A 205 6.42 2.85 -17.22
C LEU A 205 6.46 1.36 -17.55
N LYS A 206 7.22 1.00 -18.57
CA LYS A 206 7.36 -0.39 -19.03
C LYS A 206 8.78 -0.87 -18.80
N THR A 207 8.91 -2.12 -18.36
CA THR A 207 10.21 -2.79 -18.20
C THR A 207 11.20 -1.93 -17.41
N VAL A 208 10.86 -1.62 -16.16
CA VAL A 208 11.75 -0.94 -15.21
C VAL A 208 12.02 -1.86 -14.02
N ASP A 209 13.19 -1.73 -13.40
CA ASP A 209 13.57 -2.48 -12.20
C ASP A 209 13.58 -1.61 -10.94
N LEU A 210 13.32 -0.30 -11.10
CA LEU A 210 13.39 0.72 -10.07
C LEU A 210 12.34 1.80 -10.30
N ILE A 211 11.67 2.23 -9.22
CA ILE A 211 10.83 3.43 -9.19
C ILE A 211 11.13 4.27 -7.94
N THR A 212 10.76 5.54 -7.96
CA THR A 212 10.78 6.43 -6.78
C THR A 212 9.36 6.89 -6.44
N GLN A 213 9.12 7.16 -5.16
CA GLN A 213 7.84 7.66 -4.65
C GLN A 213 8.09 8.70 -3.56
N CYS A 214 7.54 9.91 -3.70
CA CYS A 214 7.35 10.85 -2.59
C CYS A 214 6.30 10.31 -1.60
N GLN A 215 6.13 10.95 -0.44
CA GLN A 215 5.08 10.57 0.50
C GLN A 215 3.70 10.57 -0.19
N ALA A 216 2.90 9.53 0.06
CA ALA A 216 1.58 9.27 -0.53
C ALA A 216 1.56 9.02 -2.05
N GLU A 217 2.70 9.05 -2.74
CA GLU A 217 2.80 8.39 -4.04
C GLU A 217 2.70 6.88 -3.88
N ARG A 218 2.10 6.24 -4.88
CA ARG A 218 1.75 4.83 -4.87
C ARG A 218 1.53 4.35 -6.29
N GLY A 219 1.54 3.04 -6.48
CA GLY A 219 1.24 2.45 -7.78
C GLY A 219 1.07 0.94 -7.71
N ILE A 220 0.99 0.33 -8.89
CA ILE A 220 0.91 -1.12 -9.07
C ILE A 220 2.15 -1.56 -9.85
N LEU A 221 2.84 -2.59 -9.36
CA LEU A 221 3.91 -3.28 -10.07
C LEU A 221 3.37 -4.63 -10.54
N GLU A 222 3.60 -4.98 -11.80
CA GLU A 222 3.24 -6.29 -12.36
C GLU A 222 4.47 -6.93 -13.01
N PHE A 223 4.79 -8.18 -12.63
CA PHE A 223 5.96 -8.92 -13.11
C PHE A 223 5.77 -10.44 -12.97
N HIS A 224 6.74 -11.23 -13.42
CA HIS A 224 6.75 -12.68 -13.28
C HIS A 224 8.17 -13.22 -13.12
N PHE A 225 8.29 -14.47 -12.64
CA PHE A 225 9.58 -15.18 -12.53
C PHE A 225 9.69 -16.37 -13.50
N ARG A 226 8.80 -16.47 -14.49
CA ARG A 226 8.70 -17.63 -15.40
C ARG A 226 10.04 -18.07 -16.00
N GLU A 227 10.91 -17.12 -16.33
CA GLU A 227 12.20 -17.38 -16.99
C GLU A 227 13.38 -17.45 -16.01
N HIS A 228 13.10 -17.38 -14.71
CA HIS A 228 14.09 -17.34 -13.64
C HIS A 228 14.33 -18.73 -13.03
N GLU A 229 15.50 -18.92 -12.44
CA GLU A 229 15.75 -20.09 -11.58
C GLU A 229 14.96 -19.95 -10.26
N PRO A 230 14.44 -21.04 -9.68
CA PRO A 230 13.93 -21.00 -8.31
C PRO A 230 15.02 -20.53 -7.33
N GLY A 231 14.66 -19.71 -6.36
CA GLY A 231 15.61 -19.14 -5.41
C GLY A 231 15.16 -17.82 -4.80
N LEU A 232 16.10 -17.19 -4.08
CA LEU A 232 15.85 -15.93 -3.38
C LEU A 232 16.19 -14.73 -4.26
N TYR A 233 15.21 -13.85 -4.48
CA TYR A 233 15.37 -12.59 -5.21
C TYR A 233 15.09 -11.42 -4.29
N MET A 234 16.09 -10.58 -4.06
CA MET A 234 15.97 -9.45 -3.12
C MET A 234 15.13 -8.31 -3.71
N PHE A 235 14.39 -7.63 -2.85
CA PHE A 235 13.79 -6.33 -3.15
C PHE A 235 14.02 -5.38 -1.98
N HIS A 236 14.35 -4.13 -2.27
CA HIS A 236 14.74 -3.14 -1.27
C HIS A 236 14.69 -1.72 -1.89
N PRO A 237 14.80 -0.65 -1.10
CA PRO A 237 15.00 0.68 -1.64
C PRO A 237 16.41 0.84 -2.17
N HIS A 238 16.54 1.53 -3.27
CA HIS A 238 17.83 1.97 -3.77
C HIS A 238 18.38 3.23 -3.05
N GLN A 239 17.83 3.55 -1.89
CA GLN A 239 18.47 4.34 -0.84
C GLN A 239 19.08 3.36 0.17
N SER A 240 20.42 3.30 0.20
CA SER A 240 21.14 2.29 0.99
C SER A 240 20.86 2.40 2.49
N GLU A 241 20.76 3.62 3.01
CA GLU A 241 20.42 3.89 4.41
C GLU A 241 19.13 3.18 4.84
N PHE A 242 18.05 3.32 4.05
CA PHE A 242 16.76 2.71 4.36
C PHE A 242 16.84 1.18 4.32
N THR A 243 17.68 0.64 3.43
CA THR A 243 17.94 -0.80 3.32
C THR A 243 18.61 -1.33 4.59
N GLU A 244 19.67 -0.66 5.03
CA GLU A 244 20.46 -1.01 6.21
C GLU A 244 19.67 -0.86 7.51
N LEU A 245 18.74 0.10 7.56
CA LEU A 245 17.87 0.37 8.72
C LEU A 245 16.55 -0.41 8.72
N GLY A 246 16.35 -1.36 7.80
CA GLY A 246 15.29 -2.36 7.93
C GLY A 246 14.47 -2.66 6.69
N TRP A 247 14.39 -1.74 5.73
CA TRP A 247 13.56 -1.96 4.56
C TRP A 247 14.29 -2.83 3.55
N SER A 248 14.13 -4.14 3.71
CA SER A 248 14.60 -5.14 2.77
C SER A 248 13.75 -6.40 2.86
N GLY A 249 13.64 -7.10 1.74
CA GLY A 249 12.93 -8.37 1.65
C GLY A 249 13.47 -9.26 0.56
N MET A 250 12.99 -10.50 0.55
CA MET A 250 13.26 -11.44 -0.53
C MET A 250 11.96 -12.10 -0.98
N PHE A 251 11.85 -12.35 -2.29
CA PHE A 251 10.94 -13.34 -2.83
C PHE A 251 11.63 -14.71 -2.82
N ASP A 252 10.99 -15.71 -2.23
CA ASP A 252 11.37 -17.12 -2.35
C ASP A 252 10.58 -17.73 -3.51
N VAL A 253 11.20 -17.73 -4.68
CA VAL A 253 10.63 -18.20 -5.93
C VAL A 253 10.72 -19.71 -5.96
N VAL A 254 9.57 -20.38 -6.01
CA VAL A 254 9.47 -21.84 -6.02
C VAL A 254 8.72 -22.34 -7.24
N GLU A 255 9.03 -23.56 -7.67
CA GLU A 255 8.19 -24.29 -8.62
C GLU A 255 6.85 -24.65 -7.97
N ALA A 256 5.82 -24.80 -8.79
CA ALA A 256 4.57 -25.40 -8.31
C ALA A 256 4.84 -26.85 -7.89
N LEU A 257 4.32 -27.25 -6.72
CA LEU A 257 4.33 -28.67 -6.35
C LEU A 257 3.46 -29.42 -7.36
N SER A 258 4.08 -30.37 -8.06
CA SER A 258 3.42 -31.33 -8.96
C SER A 258 2.44 -32.22 -8.20
#